data_AF-A0A9Q0N6Y0-F1
#
_entry.id   AF-A0A9Q0N6Y0-F1
#
_cell.length_a   1.000
_cell.length_b   1.000
_cell.length_c   1.000
_cell.angle_alpha   90.00
_cell.angle_beta   90.00
_cell.angle_gamma   90.00
#
_symmetry.space_group_name_H-M   'P 1'
#
loop_
_entity.id
_entity.type
_entity.pdbx_description
1 polymer ?
#
loop_
_entity_poly.entity_id
_entity_poly.type
_entity_poly.pdbx_seq_one_letter_code
_entity_poly.pdbx_strand_id
1 'polypeptide(L)'
;MISVTTKQVAHIAAQVRAKQLATKDTQDKLQQIVVQYHEDHPDVSDKELARQFLQHISADYETSVSISNYLRAQDVNQVGFPIKISKTHVQLNMAKGWIEEQEENLVSQIIAGKFYHKLSNEIPSAELPALRSPSATQYWGNENPSVSSALLFDIVAGCNGKRDNLTGAATFFPFLNSSYEFPDSIVPASYPFATKKGMTLFGDYQFGAHRYFPEQLVFGPEDCSTAVGKATYLDVEKIRTINTSEMQNAYDASMASGMPDSNYHYKAITHLKGDVKDSQLRLIQEGDIYLVKGHTALIATKPDNMGNITTIQFSRDIDSAGSKVLGGGTYDYDLRKGATGMKDGIYILRPADMEPLHESCPLTELLSLIGTNYATRFPEGPENISGDSRIFLPDDTIPPVGETSSFPILLMC
;
A
#
# COMPACT_ATOMS: atom_id res chain seq x y z
N MET A 1 -15.69 3.55 -18.01
CA MET A 1 -15.15 4.69 -17.23
C MET A 1 -15.84 4.65 -15.88
N ILE A 2 -15.09 4.61 -14.77
CA ILE A 2 -15.65 4.48 -13.43
C ILE A 2 -16.21 5.85 -13.00
N SER A 3 -17.48 5.89 -12.61
CA SER A 3 -18.10 7.04 -11.96
C SER A 3 -18.11 6.78 -10.46
N VAL A 4 -17.57 7.71 -9.69
CA VAL A 4 -17.48 7.63 -8.23
C VAL A 4 -18.74 8.25 -7.66
N THR A 5 -19.55 7.42 -7.00
CA THR A 5 -20.88 7.80 -6.49
C THR A 5 -20.99 7.71 -4.97
N THR A 6 -19.97 7.15 -4.31
CA THR A 6 -19.99 6.89 -2.87
C THR A 6 -18.70 7.35 -2.20
N LYS A 7 -18.82 7.81 -0.95
CA LYS A 7 -17.70 8.33 -0.16
C LYS A 7 -16.62 7.26 0.01
N GLN A 8 -17.00 6.01 0.29
CA GLN A 8 -16.08 4.89 0.43
C GLN A 8 -15.17 4.74 -0.78
N VAL A 9 -15.74 4.77 -1.99
CA VAL A 9 -14.99 4.63 -3.24
C VAL A 9 -14.06 5.84 -3.45
N ALA A 10 -14.52 7.05 -3.15
CA ALA A 10 -13.66 8.23 -3.22
C ALA A 10 -12.49 8.15 -2.23
N HIS A 11 -12.73 7.66 -1.02
CA HIS A 11 -11.73 7.60 0.04
C HIS A 11 -10.67 6.54 -0.20
N ILE A 12 -11.06 5.34 -0.68
CA ILE A 12 -10.06 4.33 -1.07
C ILE A 12 -9.28 4.77 -2.31
N ALA A 13 -9.90 5.50 -3.25
CA ALA A 13 -9.18 6.09 -4.37
C ALA A 13 -8.15 7.12 -3.88
N ALA A 14 -8.52 7.98 -2.92
CA ALA A 14 -7.59 8.91 -2.27
C ALA A 14 -6.45 8.21 -1.55
N GLN A 15 -6.71 7.12 -0.82
CA GLN A 15 -5.68 6.32 -0.15
C GLN A 15 -4.69 5.73 -1.14
N VAL A 16 -5.17 5.07 -2.18
CA VAL A 16 -4.31 4.47 -3.21
C VAL A 16 -3.50 5.57 -3.90
N ARG A 17 -4.16 6.64 -4.38
CA ARG A 17 -3.52 7.68 -5.17
C ARG A 17 -2.48 8.45 -4.37
N ALA A 18 -2.80 8.86 -3.15
CA ALA A 18 -1.88 9.63 -2.32
C ALA A 18 -0.63 8.83 -1.96
N LYS A 19 -0.76 7.51 -1.73
CA LYS A 19 0.39 6.63 -1.51
C LYS A 19 1.23 6.44 -2.76
N GLN A 20 0.62 6.34 -3.94
CA GLN A 20 1.35 6.33 -5.21
C GLN A 20 2.22 7.59 -5.31
N LEU A 21 1.62 8.77 -5.11
CA LEU A 21 2.34 10.04 -5.16
C LEU A 21 3.46 10.15 -4.11
N ALA A 22 3.22 9.72 -2.88
CA ALA A 22 4.24 9.73 -1.81
C ALA A 22 5.41 8.78 -2.09
N THR A 23 5.13 7.55 -2.54
CA THR A 23 6.16 6.61 -2.99
C THR A 23 6.92 7.21 -4.16
N LYS A 24 6.23 7.88 -5.08
CA LYS A 24 6.88 8.52 -6.22
C LYS A 24 7.87 9.59 -5.79
N ASP A 25 7.44 10.54 -4.99
CA ASP A 25 8.32 11.61 -4.51
C ASP A 25 9.52 11.06 -3.75
N THR A 26 9.33 9.98 -2.97
CA THR A 26 10.43 9.33 -2.26
C THR A 26 11.44 8.71 -3.22
N GLN A 27 10.97 7.93 -4.21
CA GLN A 27 11.84 7.31 -5.20
C GLN A 27 12.58 8.36 -6.05
N ASP A 28 11.93 9.46 -6.43
CA ASP A 28 12.55 10.55 -7.18
C ASP A 28 13.65 11.24 -6.37
N LYS A 29 13.42 11.48 -5.07
CA LYS A 29 14.44 12.03 -4.16
C LYS A 29 15.65 11.11 -4.05
N LEU A 30 15.42 9.80 -3.86
CA LEU A 30 16.51 8.83 -3.79
C LEU A 30 17.26 8.74 -5.12
N GLN A 31 16.55 8.75 -6.26
CA GLN A 31 17.16 8.79 -7.59
C GLN A 31 18.07 10.01 -7.76
N GLN A 32 17.60 11.21 -7.37
CA GLN A 32 18.40 12.44 -7.47
C GLN A 32 19.71 12.36 -6.68
N ILE A 33 19.72 11.67 -5.54
CA ILE A 33 20.95 11.45 -4.78
C ILE A 33 21.93 10.56 -5.55
N VAL A 34 21.44 9.50 -6.21
CA VAL A 34 22.29 8.64 -7.06
C VAL A 34 22.83 9.41 -8.26
N VAL A 35 22.00 10.24 -8.90
CA VAL A 35 22.41 11.12 -10.00
C VAL A 35 23.51 12.07 -9.55
N GLN A 36 23.30 12.77 -8.42
CA GLN A 36 24.29 13.69 -7.87
C GLN A 36 25.59 12.96 -7.51
N TYR A 37 25.50 11.77 -6.91
CA TYR A 37 26.68 10.97 -6.59
C TYR A 37 27.46 10.59 -7.85
N HIS A 38 26.78 10.24 -8.94
CA HIS A 38 27.43 9.95 -10.22
C HIS A 38 28.11 11.20 -10.81
N GLU A 39 27.44 12.36 -10.79
CA GLU A 39 27.98 13.63 -11.27
C GLU A 39 29.20 14.11 -10.46
N ASP A 40 29.19 13.89 -9.14
CA ASP A 40 30.29 14.25 -8.24
C ASP A 40 31.52 13.32 -8.38
N HIS A 41 31.37 12.17 -9.05
CA HIS A 41 32.43 11.17 -9.26
C HIS A 41 32.66 10.86 -10.74
N PRO A 42 33.02 11.87 -11.58
CA PRO A 42 33.12 11.71 -13.04
C PRO A 42 34.23 10.74 -13.47
N ASP A 43 35.20 10.46 -12.60
CA ASP A 43 36.31 9.54 -12.86
C ASP A 43 35.95 8.07 -12.60
N VAL A 44 34.77 7.78 -12.04
CA VAL A 44 34.31 6.41 -11.75
C VAL A 44 33.36 5.95 -12.85
N SER A 45 33.78 4.95 -13.63
CA SER A 45 32.92 4.38 -14.68
C SER A 45 31.64 3.74 -14.12
N ASP A 46 30.57 3.74 -14.90
CA ASP A 46 29.29 3.07 -14.56
C ASP A 46 29.46 1.61 -14.14
N LYS A 47 30.39 0.90 -14.79
CA LYS A 47 30.74 -0.49 -14.45
C LYS A 47 31.30 -0.61 -13.03
N GLU A 48 32.15 0.32 -12.64
CA GLU A 48 32.76 0.33 -11.31
C GLU A 48 31.74 0.73 -10.24
N LEU A 49 30.87 1.72 -10.53
CA LEU A 49 29.74 2.06 -9.67
C LEU A 49 28.78 0.88 -9.47
N ALA A 50 28.39 0.21 -10.55
CA ALA A 50 27.51 -0.96 -10.48
C ALA A 50 28.14 -2.09 -9.66
N ARG A 51 29.46 -2.30 -9.77
CA ARG A 51 30.20 -3.27 -8.95
C ARG A 51 30.20 -2.90 -7.46
N GLN A 52 30.34 -1.62 -7.13
CA GLN A 52 30.27 -1.14 -5.75
C GLN A 52 28.86 -1.35 -5.16
N PHE A 53 27.82 -0.98 -5.91
CA PHE A 53 26.43 -1.19 -5.50
C PHE A 53 26.11 -2.68 -5.31
N LEU A 54 26.60 -3.55 -6.20
CA LEU A 54 26.45 -5.00 -6.05
C LEU A 54 27.13 -5.53 -4.78
N GLN A 55 28.30 -5.00 -4.42
CA GLN A 55 29.00 -5.38 -3.19
C GLN A 55 28.22 -4.96 -1.94
N HIS A 56 27.71 -3.72 -1.92
CA HIS A 56 26.90 -3.21 -0.81
C HIS A 56 25.63 -4.04 -0.61
N ILE A 57 24.82 -4.20 -1.66
CA ILE A 57 23.56 -4.94 -1.55
C ILE A 57 23.77 -6.41 -1.19
N SER A 58 24.90 -7.00 -1.60
CA SER A 58 25.25 -8.37 -1.22
C SER A 58 25.55 -8.48 0.27
N ALA A 59 26.29 -7.52 0.84
CA ALA A 59 26.57 -7.50 2.28
C ALA A 59 25.28 -7.26 3.11
N ASP A 60 24.41 -6.37 2.63
CA ASP A 60 23.15 -6.05 3.28
C ASP A 60 22.15 -7.20 3.18
N TYR A 61 22.13 -7.94 2.07
CA TYR A 61 21.38 -9.18 1.93
C TYR A 61 21.77 -10.22 2.99
N GLU A 62 23.08 -10.52 3.14
CA GLU A 62 23.57 -11.51 4.12
C GLU A 62 23.26 -11.09 5.57
N THR A 63 23.37 -9.78 5.85
CA THR A 63 22.96 -9.20 7.14
C THR A 63 21.47 -9.39 7.37
N SER A 64 20.63 -9.14 6.36
CA SER A 64 19.19 -9.33 6.44
C SER A 64 18.77 -10.79 6.64
N VAL A 65 19.48 -11.74 6.01
CA VAL A 65 19.29 -13.18 6.24
C VAL A 65 19.62 -13.54 7.69
N SER A 66 20.72 -13.02 8.22
CA SER A 66 21.13 -13.24 9.62
C SER A 66 20.10 -12.69 10.61
N ILE A 67 19.60 -11.48 10.38
CA ILE A 67 18.51 -10.87 11.18
C ILE A 67 17.24 -11.71 11.08
N SER A 68 16.84 -12.13 9.88
CA SER A 68 15.65 -12.97 9.67
C SER A 68 15.74 -14.30 10.41
N ASN A 69 16.89 -14.97 10.34
CA ASN A 69 17.13 -16.22 11.07
C ASN A 69 17.07 -16.02 12.59
N TYR A 70 17.66 -14.94 13.09
CA TYR A 70 17.58 -14.58 14.50
C TYR A 70 16.14 -14.31 14.95
N LEU A 71 15.39 -13.53 14.17
CA LEU A 71 13.99 -13.18 14.45
C LEU A 71 13.07 -14.39 14.51
N ARG A 72 13.32 -15.46 13.74
CA ARG A 72 12.53 -16.71 13.80
C ARG A 72 12.50 -17.32 15.20
N ALA A 73 13.57 -17.18 15.98
CA ALA A 73 13.66 -17.70 17.35
C ALA A 73 13.06 -16.77 18.42
N GLN A 74 12.77 -15.51 18.10
CA GLN A 74 12.29 -14.54 19.09
C GLN A 74 10.78 -14.65 19.36
N ASP A 75 10.34 -14.27 20.55
CA ASP A 75 8.90 -14.18 20.84
C ASP A 75 8.28 -12.99 20.07
N VAL A 76 7.12 -13.22 19.44
CA VAL A 76 6.35 -12.18 18.75
C VAL A 76 5.94 -11.04 19.70
N ASN A 77 5.78 -11.31 20.99
CA ASN A 77 5.48 -10.30 21.99
C ASN A 77 6.65 -9.35 22.26
N GLN A 78 7.88 -9.76 21.90
CA GLN A 78 9.06 -8.91 22.00
C GLN A 78 9.20 -8.04 20.76
N VAL A 79 9.13 -8.65 19.57
CA VAL A 79 9.47 -7.97 18.32
C VAL A 79 8.27 -7.39 17.58
N GLY A 80 7.08 -8.00 17.68
CA GLY A 80 5.87 -7.62 16.97
C GLY A 80 5.83 -8.08 15.50
N PHE A 81 4.63 -8.07 14.92
CA PHE A 81 4.49 -8.02 13.46
C PHE A 81 4.71 -6.56 12.98
N PRO A 82 4.97 -6.34 11.69
CA PRO A 82 5.44 -7.30 10.70
C PRO A 82 6.91 -7.70 10.87
N ILE A 83 7.66 -7.12 11.82
CA ILE A 83 9.09 -7.40 12.06
C ILE A 83 9.37 -8.90 12.16
N LYS A 84 8.56 -9.65 12.94
CA LYS A 84 8.72 -11.09 13.17
C LYS A 84 8.84 -11.92 11.89
N ILE A 85 8.20 -11.49 10.81
CA ILE A 85 8.19 -12.16 9.50
C ILE A 85 8.76 -11.24 8.42
N SER A 86 9.70 -10.36 8.78
CA SER A 86 10.31 -9.42 7.84
C SER A 86 10.87 -10.15 6.62
N LYS A 87 10.58 -9.58 5.45
CA LYS A 87 11.02 -10.09 4.15
C LYS A 87 12.01 -9.15 3.46
N THR A 88 12.68 -8.27 4.19
CA THR A 88 13.73 -7.40 3.64
C THR A 88 14.79 -8.20 2.87
N HIS A 89 15.22 -9.36 3.40
CA HIS A 89 16.15 -10.26 2.70
C HIS A 89 15.65 -10.73 1.33
N VAL A 90 14.33 -10.89 1.15
CA VAL A 90 13.74 -11.26 -0.15
C VAL A 90 13.85 -10.09 -1.12
N GLN A 91 13.48 -8.87 -0.68
CA GLN A 91 13.59 -7.64 -1.49
C GLN A 91 15.04 -7.40 -1.93
N LEU A 92 16.00 -7.55 -1.01
CA LEU A 92 17.43 -7.38 -1.29
C LEU A 92 17.97 -8.45 -2.23
N ASN A 93 17.57 -9.71 -2.08
CA ASN A 93 17.98 -10.77 -3.01
C ASN A 93 17.49 -10.52 -4.44
N MET A 94 16.26 -10.01 -4.58
CA MET A 94 15.70 -9.66 -5.89
C MET A 94 16.41 -8.47 -6.51
N ALA A 95 16.66 -7.42 -5.73
CA ALA A 95 17.42 -6.25 -6.17
C ALA A 95 18.84 -6.63 -6.57
N LYS A 96 19.50 -7.49 -5.79
CA LYS A 96 20.83 -8.05 -6.08
C LYS A 96 20.84 -8.77 -7.44
N GLY A 97 19.92 -9.72 -7.65
CA GLY A 97 19.84 -10.45 -8.93
C GLY A 97 19.62 -9.51 -10.11
N TRP A 98 18.80 -8.46 -9.94
CA TRP A 98 18.59 -7.47 -10.98
C TRP A 98 19.85 -6.61 -11.25
N ILE A 99 20.60 -6.20 -10.22
CA ILE A 99 21.89 -5.51 -10.38
C ILE A 99 22.88 -6.38 -11.16
N GLU A 100 22.97 -7.68 -10.82
CA GLU A 100 23.81 -8.66 -11.53
C GLU A 100 23.43 -8.76 -13.02
N GLU A 101 22.13 -8.69 -13.34
CA GLU A 101 21.64 -8.70 -14.73
C GLU A 101 21.91 -7.41 -15.51
N GLN A 102 21.94 -6.24 -14.85
CA GLN A 102 22.11 -4.95 -15.54
C GLN A 102 23.57 -4.61 -15.84
N GLU A 103 24.51 -5.07 -15.00
CA GLU A 103 25.93 -4.73 -15.06
C GLU A 103 26.13 -3.20 -15.19
N GLU A 104 26.89 -2.74 -16.18
CA GLU A 104 27.17 -1.32 -16.43
C GLU A 104 25.92 -0.49 -16.84
N ASN A 105 24.84 -1.13 -17.28
CA ASN A 105 23.60 -0.44 -17.64
C ASN A 105 22.76 -0.03 -16.42
N LEU A 106 23.16 -0.42 -15.21
CA LEU A 106 22.44 -0.11 -13.97
C LEU A 106 22.32 1.40 -13.76
N VAL A 107 23.47 2.10 -13.82
CA VAL A 107 23.57 3.53 -13.48
C VAL A 107 22.77 4.36 -14.49
N SER A 108 22.97 4.11 -15.79
CA SER A 108 22.23 4.80 -16.85
C SER A 108 20.72 4.57 -16.78
N GLN A 109 20.26 3.38 -16.34
CA GLN A 109 18.82 3.13 -16.11
C GLN A 109 18.28 3.91 -14.92
N ILE A 110 18.99 3.94 -13.80
CA ILE A 110 18.57 4.71 -12.62
C ILE A 110 18.50 6.21 -12.97
N ILE A 111 19.50 6.74 -13.69
CA ILE A 111 19.49 8.12 -14.18
C ILE A 111 18.26 8.38 -15.07
N ALA A 112 17.88 7.42 -15.93
CA ALA A 112 16.69 7.49 -16.76
C ALA A 112 15.35 7.23 -16.02
N GLY A 113 15.36 7.07 -14.70
CA GLY A 113 14.16 6.81 -13.89
C GLY A 113 13.56 5.42 -14.11
N LYS A 114 14.37 4.45 -14.54
CA LYS A 114 14.00 3.04 -14.71
C LYS A 114 14.72 2.19 -13.65
N PHE A 115 13.95 1.47 -12.84
CA PHE A 115 14.45 0.72 -11.70
C PHE A 115 14.27 -0.79 -11.91
N TYR A 116 13.92 -1.52 -10.84
CA TYR A 116 13.72 -2.97 -10.86
C TYR A 116 12.80 -3.42 -12.01
N HIS A 117 13.28 -4.34 -12.86
CA HIS A 117 12.59 -4.81 -14.07
C HIS A 117 12.06 -3.71 -15.01
N LYS A 118 12.80 -2.59 -15.12
CA LYS A 118 12.44 -1.42 -15.93
C LYS A 118 11.16 -0.73 -15.50
N LEU A 119 10.67 -1.01 -14.29
CA LEU A 119 9.58 -0.26 -13.70
C LEU A 119 10.03 1.18 -13.53
N SER A 120 9.27 2.09 -14.12
CA SER A 120 9.39 3.51 -13.83
C SER A 120 8.43 3.89 -12.73
N ASN A 121 8.82 4.96 -12.06
CA ASN A 121 8.01 5.65 -11.07
C ASN A 121 7.02 6.65 -11.71
N GLU A 122 6.48 6.27 -12.87
CA GLU A 122 5.51 7.08 -13.61
C GLU A 122 4.12 6.75 -13.11
N ILE A 123 3.36 7.78 -12.76
CA ILE A 123 1.97 7.64 -12.32
C ILE A 123 1.08 8.33 -13.35
N PRO A 124 0.32 7.59 -14.18
CA PRO A 124 -0.66 8.18 -15.08
C PRO A 124 -1.61 9.09 -14.30
N SER A 125 -1.86 10.30 -14.81
CA SER A 125 -2.73 11.28 -14.14
C SER A 125 -4.20 10.86 -14.08
N ALA A 126 -4.63 10.04 -15.05
CA ALA A 126 -6.03 9.65 -15.23
C ALA A 126 -6.36 8.23 -14.74
N GLU A 127 -5.40 7.50 -14.15
CA GLU A 127 -5.62 6.10 -13.80
C GLU A 127 -5.10 5.78 -12.39
N LEU A 128 -5.71 4.76 -11.77
CA LEU A 128 -5.16 4.05 -10.63
C LEU A 128 -4.54 2.75 -11.14
N PRO A 129 -3.36 2.81 -11.80
CA PRO A 129 -2.78 1.62 -12.36
C PRO A 129 -2.53 0.62 -11.25
N ALA A 130 -2.91 -0.63 -11.48
CA ALA A 130 -2.41 -1.70 -10.65
C ALA A 130 -0.90 -1.72 -10.83
N LEU A 131 -0.17 -1.46 -9.75
CA LEU A 131 1.29 -1.55 -9.80
C LEU A 131 1.65 -3.02 -9.97
N ARG A 132 2.55 -3.28 -10.89
CA ARG A 132 2.86 -4.63 -11.38
C ARG A 132 4.35 -4.70 -11.54
N SER A 133 4.95 -5.76 -11.01
CA SER A 133 6.26 -6.21 -11.46
C SER A 133 6.07 -7.57 -12.13
N PRO A 134 6.56 -7.78 -13.36
CA PRO A 134 6.73 -9.13 -13.84
C PRO A 134 7.69 -9.82 -12.88
N SER A 135 7.29 -10.97 -12.33
CA SER A 135 8.19 -11.83 -11.59
C SER A 135 7.87 -13.27 -12.00
N ALA A 136 8.90 -14.08 -12.25
CA ALA A 136 8.73 -15.48 -12.65
C ALA A 136 8.59 -16.44 -11.44
N THR A 137 9.01 -16.03 -10.25
CA THR A 137 9.11 -16.84 -9.00
C THR A 137 7.93 -16.68 -8.04
N GLN A 138 7.08 -17.70 -7.92
CA GLN A 138 5.79 -17.62 -7.21
C GLN A 138 5.87 -17.20 -5.73
N TYR A 139 7.05 -17.21 -5.11
CA TYR A 139 7.24 -16.99 -3.67
C TYR A 139 7.50 -15.54 -3.24
N TRP A 140 7.66 -14.60 -4.18
CA TRP A 140 8.08 -13.21 -3.85
C TRP A 140 6.93 -12.23 -3.58
N GLY A 141 5.68 -12.71 -3.56
CA GLY A 141 4.51 -12.03 -2.97
C GLY A 141 4.52 -10.49 -3.03
N ASN A 142 4.18 -9.83 -1.92
CA ASN A 142 4.07 -8.36 -1.80
C ASN A 142 5.41 -7.63 -1.82
N GLU A 143 6.51 -8.36 -2.00
CA GLU A 143 7.85 -7.80 -1.91
C GLU A 143 8.26 -7.13 -3.23
N ASN A 144 7.70 -7.58 -4.37
CA ASN A 144 8.07 -7.08 -5.70
C ASN A 144 7.88 -5.56 -5.89
N PRO A 145 6.72 -4.95 -5.57
CA PRO A 145 6.50 -3.52 -5.83
C PRO A 145 7.49 -2.64 -5.09
N SER A 146 7.88 -3.07 -3.89
CA SER A 146 8.82 -2.36 -3.02
C SER A 146 10.30 -2.54 -3.36
N VAL A 147 10.65 -3.39 -4.33
CA VAL A 147 12.06 -3.64 -4.66
C VAL A 147 12.72 -2.38 -5.24
N SER A 148 12.00 -1.58 -6.03
CA SER A 148 12.55 -0.31 -6.54
C SER A 148 12.96 0.62 -5.39
N SER A 149 12.08 0.81 -4.41
CA SER A 149 12.38 1.64 -3.24
C SER A 149 13.50 1.06 -2.37
N ALA A 150 13.50 -0.26 -2.13
CA ALA A 150 14.54 -0.92 -1.34
C ALA A 150 15.91 -0.85 -2.02
N LEU A 151 15.96 -1.07 -3.33
CA LEU A 151 17.15 -0.94 -4.18
C LEU A 151 17.72 0.48 -4.12
N LEU A 152 16.88 1.50 -4.36
CA LEU A 152 17.32 2.89 -4.35
C LEU A 152 17.85 3.29 -2.97
N PHE A 153 17.18 2.87 -1.91
CA PHE A 153 17.62 3.16 -0.54
C PHE A 153 18.94 2.49 -0.18
N ASP A 154 19.14 1.23 -0.57
CA ASP A 154 20.42 0.50 -0.38
C ASP A 154 21.59 1.22 -1.06
N ILE A 155 21.41 1.59 -2.34
CA ILE A 155 22.40 2.33 -3.12
C ILE A 155 22.69 3.69 -2.46
N VAL A 156 21.64 4.45 -2.12
CA VAL A 156 21.78 5.78 -1.52
C VAL A 156 22.50 5.71 -0.18
N ALA A 157 22.19 4.72 0.66
CA ALA A 157 22.90 4.50 1.92
C ALA A 157 24.41 4.28 1.70
N GLY A 158 24.78 3.59 0.61
CA GLY A 158 26.17 3.45 0.17
C GLY A 158 26.80 4.74 -0.39
N CYS A 159 26.01 5.62 -0.99
CA CYS A 159 26.47 6.89 -1.58
C CYS A 159 26.68 8.00 -0.55
N ASN A 160 25.74 8.22 0.37
CA ASN A 160 25.71 9.42 1.22
C ASN A 160 25.83 9.12 2.73
N GLY A 161 25.73 7.86 3.15
CA GLY A 161 25.77 7.44 4.56
C GLY A 161 24.66 8.02 5.45
N LYS A 162 23.61 8.60 4.87
CA LYS A 162 22.48 9.24 5.56
C LYS A 162 21.22 8.38 5.44
N ARG A 163 20.29 8.62 6.37
CA ARG A 163 18.94 8.07 6.33
C ARG A 163 18.00 9.17 5.83
N ASP A 164 17.61 9.06 4.57
CA ASP A 164 16.67 9.99 3.95
C ASP A 164 15.23 9.74 4.41
N ASN A 165 14.35 10.71 4.17
CA ASN A 165 12.92 10.56 4.44
C ASN A 165 12.31 9.54 3.46
N LEU A 166 11.77 8.44 4.00
CA LEU A 166 11.19 7.34 3.23
C LEU A 166 9.65 7.30 3.27
N THR A 167 9.00 8.38 3.69
CA THR A 167 7.54 8.44 3.86
C THR A 167 6.81 8.03 2.58
N GLY A 168 5.92 7.04 2.67
CA GLY A 168 5.20 6.47 1.53
C GLY A 168 5.81 5.16 1.03
N ALA A 169 7.14 5.05 0.96
CA ALA A 169 7.83 3.85 0.50
C ALA A 169 8.13 2.84 1.63
N ALA A 170 8.57 3.36 2.78
CA ALA A 170 8.97 2.55 3.93
C ALA A 170 8.52 3.17 5.25
N THR A 171 8.56 2.37 6.30
CA THR A 171 8.23 2.82 7.67
C THR A 171 9.15 2.15 8.67
N PHE A 172 9.62 2.92 9.64
CA PHE A 172 10.33 2.37 10.78
C PHE A 172 9.33 1.78 11.78
N PHE A 173 9.44 0.47 12.01
CA PHE A 173 8.69 -0.23 13.04
C PHE A 173 9.60 -0.38 14.27
N PRO A 174 9.26 0.23 15.41
CA PRO A 174 9.89 -0.13 16.67
C PRO A 174 9.47 -1.56 17.06
N PHE A 175 10.28 -2.21 17.88
CA PHE A 175 9.87 -3.46 18.51
C PHE A 175 8.64 -3.27 19.40
N LEU A 176 7.79 -4.30 19.46
CA LEU A 176 6.59 -4.29 20.29
C LEU A 176 6.92 -4.06 21.78
N ASN A 177 7.97 -4.71 22.29
CA ASN A 177 8.54 -4.38 23.59
C ASN A 177 9.63 -3.31 23.44
N SER A 178 9.38 -2.11 23.94
CA SER A 178 10.32 -0.97 23.88
C SER A 178 11.65 -1.21 24.60
N SER A 179 11.68 -2.17 25.54
CA SER A 179 12.89 -2.57 26.26
C SER A 179 13.73 -3.60 25.51
N TYR A 180 13.17 -4.26 24.48
CA TYR A 180 13.89 -5.23 23.68
C TYR A 180 14.89 -4.53 22.75
N GLU A 181 16.05 -5.16 22.54
CA GLU A 181 17.08 -4.70 21.62
C GLU A 181 17.67 -5.86 20.81
N PHE A 182 18.06 -5.60 19.57
CA PHE A 182 18.95 -6.54 18.88
C PHE A 182 20.31 -6.61 19.58
N PRO A 183 20.92 -7.80 19.66
CA PRO A 183 22.30 -7.93 20.11
C PRO A 183 23.26 -7.14 19.22
N ASP A 184 24.34 -6.60 19.80
CA ASP A 184 25.36 -5.79 19.12
C ASP A 184 26.00 -6.49 17.91
N SER A 185 26.02 -7.83 17.92
CA SER A 185 26.57 -8.65 16.84
C SER A 185 25.63 -8.87 15.66
N ILE A 186 24.36 -8.46 15.75
CA ILE A 186 23.32 -8.78 14.73
C ILE A 186 23.11 -7.64 13.74
N VAL A 187 23.19 -6.38 14.19
CA VAL A 187 22.95 -5.21 13.35
C VAL A 187 24.22 -4.36 13.27
N PRO A 188 25.05 -4.50 12.23
CA PRO A 188 26.20 -3.63 12.04
C PRO A 188 25.75 -2.19 11.80
N ALA A 189 26.57 -1.22 12.22
CA ALA A 189 26.23 0.21 12.13
C ALA A 189 26.01 0.70 10.70
N SER A 190 26.61 0.03 9.71
CA SER A 190 26.45 0.32 8.28
C SER A 190 25.11 -0.17 7.71
N TYR A 191 24.39 -1.07 8.38
CA TYR A 191 23.16 -1.65 7.83
C TYR A 191 22.00 -0.66 7.92
N PRO A 192 21.41 -0.22 6.79
CA PRO A 192 20.48 0.90 6.78
C PRO A 192 19.02 0.48 7.10
N PHE A 193 18.69 -0.80 7.01
CA PHE A 193 17.31 -1.31 7.20
C PHE A 193 16.95 -1.65 8.66
N ALA A 194 17.89 -1.57 9.60
CA ALA A 194 17.61 -1.85 11.00
C ALA A 194 18.37 -0.93 11.96
N THR A 195 17.92 -0.94 13.20
CA THR A 195 18.63 -0.39 14.36
C THR A 195 18.53 -1.40 15.50
N LYS A 196 19.22 -1.15 16.61
CA LYS A 196 19.00 -1.93 17.83
C LYS A 196 17.55 -1.94 18.32
N LYS A 197 16.69 -1.00 17.90
CA LYS A 197 15.33 -0.80 18.44
C LYS A 197 14.20 -1.17 17.48
N GLY A 198 14.51 -1.61 16.27
CA GLY A 198 13.49 -1.89 15.27
C GLY A 198 14.04 -1.94 13.85
N MET A 199 13.14 -1.99 12.88
CA MET A 199 13.49 -2.15 11.47
C MET A 199 12.73 -1.16 10.59
N THR A 200 13.42 -0.64 9.59
CA THR A 200 12.80 0.09 8.47
C THR A 200 12.36 -0.95 7.46
N LEU A 201 11.06 -0.99 7.20
CA LEU A 201 10.46 -2.01 6.36
C LEU A 201 9.75 -1.37 5.16
N PHE A 202 10.05 -1.90 3.98
CA PHE A 202 9.56 -1.41 2.71
C PHE A 202 8.31 -2.16 2.28
N GLY A 203 7.35 -1.44 1.71
CA GLY A 203 6.19 -2.09 1.11
C GLY A 203 5.35 -1.24 0.17
N ASP A 204 5.74 0.03 -0.08
CA ASP A 204 5.20 1.07 -1.00
C ASP A 204 3.67 1.30 -1.04
N TYR A 205 2.86 0.26 -0.85
CA TYR A 205 1.41 0.20 -0.96
C TYR A 205 0.80 -0.70 0.11
N GLN A 206 1.48 -1.79 0.49
CA GLN A 206 0.94 -2.73 1.44
C GLN A 206 2.03 -3.37 2.31
N PHE A 207 2.17 -2.84 3.53
CA PHE A 207 3.06 -3.41 4.51
C PHE A 207 2.30 -3.64 5.82
N GLY A 208 2.58 -4.76 6.50
CA GLY A 208 1.74 -5.34 7.55
C GLY A 208 1.19 -4.31 8.55
N ALA A 209 -0.08 -3.96 8.33
CA ALA A 209 -1.01 -3.21 9.15
C ALA A 209 -0.40 -2.32 10.24
N HIS A 210 -0.68 -1.01 10.18
CA HIS A 210 -0.31 0.02 11.17
C HIS A 210 -0.98 -0.15 12.56
N ARG A 211 -1.12 -1.38 13.06
CA ARG A 211 -1.86 -1.73 14.28
C ARG A 211 -1.07 -1.46 15.56
N TYR A 212 0.25 -1.39 15.47
CA TYR A 212 1.15 -1.16 16.61
C TYR A 212 1.39 0.30 16.93
N PHE A 213 0.99 1.20 16.05
CA PHE A 213 1.26 2.61 16.20
C PHE A 213 0.16 3.29 17.02
N PRO A 214 0.53 4.25 17.86
CA PRO A 214 -0.43 5.03 18.63
C PRO A 214 -1.36 5.83 17.71
N GLU A 215 -0.88 6.21 16.53
CA GLU A 215 -1.62 7.03 15.57
C GLU A 215 -1.71 6.29 14.24
N GLN A 216 -2.75 6.57 13.46
CA GLN A 216 -2.81 6.15 12.06
C GLN A 216 -2.11 7.21 11.22
N LEU A 217 -1.07 6.85 10.47
CA LEU A 217 -0.40 7.77 9.57
C LEU A 217 -1.11 7.82 8.21
N VAL A 218 -1.12 9.00 7.58
CA VAL A 218 -1.73 9.22 6.26
C VAL A 218 -1.07 8.35 5.19
N PHE A 219 0.27 8.32 5.16
CA PHE A 219 1.07 7.46 4.27
C PHE A 219 1.52 6.18 4.96
N GLY A 220 0.91 5.86 6.10
CA GLY A 220 1.25 4.70 6.90
C GLY A 220 0.98 3.39 6.15
N PRO A 221 1.72 2.33 6.50
CA PRO A 221 1.58 1.01 5.90
C PRO A 221 0.22 0.41 6.27
N GLU A 222 -0.55 0.00 5.27
CA GLU A 222 -1.89 -0.57 5.46
C GLU A 222 -1.93 -2.01 4.95
N ASP A 223 -2.81 -2.82 5.54
CA ASP A 223 -3.34 -4.01 4.88
C ASP A 223 -4.70 -3.67 4.21
N CYS A 224 -5.24 -4.60 3.42
CA CYS A 224 -6.48 -4.35 2.69
C CYS A 224 -7.66 -4.05 3.64
N SER A 225 -7.73 -4.72 4.80
CA SER A 225 -8.77 -4.49 5.80
C SER A 225 -8.71 -3.13 6.49
N THR A 226 -7.51 -2.65 6.81
CA THR A 226 -7.30 -1.34 7.43
C THR A 226 -7.56 -0.21 6.43
N ALA A 227 -7.16 -0.39 5.17
CA ALA A 227 -7.48 0.56 4.11
C ALA A 227 -8.99 0.68 3.87
N VAL A 228 -9.69 -0.47 3.76
CA VAL A 228 -11.16 -0.51 3.68
C VAL A 228 -11.78 0.13 4.93
N GLY A 229 -11.30 -0.24 6.13
CA GLY A 229 -11.79 0.35 7.38
C GLY A 229 -11.65 1.87 7.45
N LYS A 230 -10.53 2.43 6.97
CA LYS A 230 -10.34 3.88 6.91
C LYS A 230 -11.26 4.51 5.87
N ALA A 231 -11.43 3.86 4.72
CA ALA A 231 -12.33 4.32 3.68
C ALA A 231 -13.81 4.28 4.12
N THR A 232 -14.14 3.44 5.10
CA THR A 232 -15.46 3.35 5.72
C THR A 232 -15.60 4.08 7.06
N TYR A 233 -14.65 4.99 7.37
CA TYR A 233 -14.68 5.91 8.52
C TYR A 233 -14.61 5.22 9.88
N LEU A 234 -14.00 4.04 9.96
CA LEU A 234 -13.70 3.46 11.26
C LEU A 234 -12.67 4.33 12.01
N ASP A 235 -12.93 4.52 13.30
CA ASP A 235 -11.99 5.21 14.19
C ASP A 235 -10.70 4.42 14.41
N VAL A 236 -9.69 5.08 14.98
CA VAL A 236 -8.35 4.51 15.19
C VAL A 236 -8.39 3.21 16.00
N GLU A 237 -9.28 3.08 16.99
CA GLU A 237 -9.35 1.86 17.82
C GLU A 237 -9.89 0.68 17.01
N LYS A 238 -10.95 0.91 16.21
CA LYS A 238 -11.50 -0.11 15.31
C LYS A 238 -10.52 -0.49 14.19
N ILE A 239 -9.75 0.47 13.66
CA ILE A 239 -8.70 0.20 12.67
C ILE A 239 -7.61 -0.73 13.22
N ARG A 240 -7.27 -0.63 14.50
CA ARG A 240 -6.23 -1.50 15.09
C ARG A 240 -6.66 -2.97 15.16
N THR A 241 -7.95 -3.24 15.32
CA THR A 241 -8.46 -4.60 15.49
C THR A 241 -8.96 -5.22 14.19
N ILE A 242 -9.39 -4.41 13.22
CA ILE A 242 -10.04 -4.91 12.01
C ILE A 242 -9.10 -5.78 11.16
N ASN A 243 -9.63 -6.91 10.71
CA ASN A 243 -9.00 -7.82 9.77
C ASN A 243 -10.09 -8.56 8.99
N THR A 244 -9.71 -9.36 8.00
CA THR A 244 -10.69 -10.09 7.16
C THR A 244 -11.56 -11.06 7.96
N SER A 245 -11.03 -11.68 9.02
CA SER A 245 -11.81 -12.56 9.91
C SER A 245 -12.79 -11.77 10.76
N GLU A 246 -12.40 -10.61 11.28
CA GLU A 246 -13.30 -9.72 12.01
C GLU A 246 -14.40 -9.14 11.12
N MET A 247 -14.10 -8.83 9.85
CA MET A 247 -15.12 -8.45 8.88
C MET A 247 -16.08 -9.59 8.57
N GLN A 248 -15.62 -10.85 8.57
CA GLN A 248 -16.50 -12.00 8.42
C GLN A 248 -17.38 -12.20 9.66
N ASN A 249 -16.82 -12.05 10.87
CA ASN A 249 -17.59 -12.08 12.11
C ASN A 249 -18.69 -11.00 12.13
N ALA A 250 -18.39 -9.81 11.60
CA ALA A 250 -19.35 -8.73 11.41
C ALA A 250 -20.49 -9.11 10.44
N TYR A 251 -20.16 -9.75 9.32
CA TYR A 251 -21.17 -10.31 8.41
C TYR A 251 -22.11 -11.28 9.13
N ASP A 252 -21.55 -12.26 9.86
CA ASP A 252 -22.34 -13.28 10.54
C ASP A 252 -23.22 -12.69 11.65
N ALA A 253 -22.70 -11.73 12.42
CA ALA A 253 -23.45 -11.00 13.44
C ALA A 253 -24.60 -10.16 12.86
N SER A 254 -24.35 -9.50 11.72
CA SER A 254 -25.38 -8.75 11.01
C SER A 254 -26.49 -9.66 10.46
N MET A 255 -26.12 -10.81 9.88
CA MET A 255 -27.08 -11.81 9.42
C MET A 255 -27.95 -12.35 10.56
N ALA A 256 -27.36 -12.63 11.72
CA ALA A 256 -28.07 -13.19 12.87
C ALA A 256 -29.07 -12.19 13.50
N SER A 257 -28.71 -10.91 13.52
CA SER A 257 -29.53 -9.86 14.13
C SER A 257 -30.51 -9.19 13.17
N GLY A 258 -30.27 -9.26 11.86
CA GLY A 258 -31.00 -8.50 10.84
C GLY A 258 -30.67 -7.00 10.83
N MET A 259 -29.69 -6.56 11.64
CA MET A 259 -29.24 -5.18 11.78
C MET A 259 -27.75 -5.08 11.42
N PRO A 260 -27.20 -3.87 11.16
CA PRO A 260 -25.75 -3.70 11.07
C PRO A 260 -25.05 -4.22 12.34
N ASP A 261 -23.86 -4.79 12.19
CA ASP A 261 -23.08 -5.28 13.33
C ASP A 261 -22.76 -4.13 14.31
N SER A 262 -22.67 -4.40 15.61
CA SER A 262 -22.51 -3.34 16.62
C SER A 262 -21.08 -2.80 16.75
N ASN A 263 -20.09 -3.45 16.15
CA ASN A 263 -18.69 -3.08 16.31
C ASN A 263 -18.23 -2.17 15.17
N TYR A 264 -18.45 -2.60 13.93
CA TYR A 264 -18.02 -1.90 12.71
C TYR A 264 -19.19 -1.29 11.93
N HIS A 265 -20.45 -1.54 12.34
CA HIS A 265 -21.65 -1.02 11.68
C HIS A 265 -21.75 -1.46 10.22
N TYR A 266 -21.30 -2.69 9.94
CA TYR A 266 -21.42 -3.31 8.64
C TYR A 266 -22.67 -4.17 8.57
N LYS A 267 -23.44 -3.95 7.51
CA LYS A 267 -24.64 -4.71 7.17
C LYS A 267 -24.30 -5.84 6.22
N ALA A 268 -24.75 -7.05 6.52
CA ALA A 268 -24.68 -8.17 5.57
C ALA A 268 -25.64 -7.94 4.39
N ILE A 269 -25.11 -8.03 3.16
CA ILE A 269 -25.90 -7.86 1.94
C ILE A 269 -26.22 -9.19 1.28
N THR A 270 -25.20 -9.99 0.98
CA THR A 270 -25.35 -11.31 0.36
C THR A 270 -24.10 -12.16 0.53
N HIS A 271 -24.26 -13.48 0.45
CA HIS A 271 -23.16 -14.45 0.39
C HIS A 271 -23.26 -15.21 -0.94
N LEU A 272 -22.21 -15.14 -1.76
CA LEU A 272 -22.15 -15.76 -3.08
C LEU A 272 -21.33 -17.03 -3.00
N LYS A 273 -21.95 -18.18 -3.26
CA LYS A 273 -21.29 -19.49 -3.25
C LYS A 273 -21.96 -20.44 -4.23
N GLY A 274 -21.17 -21.08 -5.09
CA GLY A 274 -21.68 -21.95 -6.15
C GLY A 274 -22.42 -21.15 -7.23
N ASP A 275 -23.63 -21.59 -7.59
CA ASP A 275 -24.43 -20.94 -8.63
C ASP A 275 -25.06 -19.64 -8.12
N VAL A 276 -24.56 -18.51 -8.63
CA VAL A 276 -24.95 -17.16 -8.20
C VAL A 276 -26.18 -16.69 -8.96
N LYS A 277 -27.24 -16.34 -8.21
CA LYS A 277 -28.51 -15.87 -8.77
C LYS A 277 -28.46 -14.38 -9.09
N ASP A 278 -29.15 -13.97 -10.16
CA ASP A 278 -29.33 -12.56 -10.54
C ASP A 278 -29.93 -11.72 -9.41
N SER A 279 -30.83 -12.32 -8.61
CA SER A 279 -31.43 -11.66 -7.46
C SER A 279 -30.40 -11.29 -6.38
N GLN A 280 -29.32 -12.06 -6.24
CA GLN A 280 -28.22 -11.75 -5.32
C GLN A 280 -27.34 -10.63 -5.87
N LEU A 281 -27.02 -10.67 -7.17
CA LEU A 281 -26.23 -9.63 -7.83
C LEU A 281 -26.90 -8.25 -7.75
N ARG A 282 -28.23 -8.20 -7.88
CA ARG A 282 -29.01 -6.95 -7.79
C ARG A 282 -28.98 -6.27 -6.42
N LEU A 283 -28.55 -6.96 -5.37
CA LEU A 283 -28.40 -6.38 -4.02
C LEU A 283 -27.12 -5.56 -3.86
N ILE A 284 -26.12 -5.86 -4.69
CA ILE A 284 -24.78 -5.30 -4.62
C ILE A 284 -24.78 -3.91 -5.27
N GLN A 285 -24.13 -2.96 -4.61
CA GLN A 285 -24.01 -1.56 -5.02
C GLN A 285 -22.55 -1.09 -4.98
N GLU A 286 -22.26 0.03 -5.63
CA GLU A 286 -21.00 0.74 -5.44
C GLU A 286 -20.83 1.11 -3.95
N GLY A 287 -19.60 1.06 -3.43
CA GLY A 287 -19.29 1.27 -2.02
C GLY A 287 -19.48 0.04 -1.13
N ASP A 288 -20.04 -1.05 -1.64
CA ASP A 288 -20.07 -2.32 -0.90
C ASP A 288 -18.66 -2.88 -0.72
N ILE A 289 -18.45 -3.57 0.39
CA ILE A 289 -17.21 -4.27 0.72
C ILE A 289 -17.28 -5.67 0.10
N TYR A 290 -16.32 -5.95 -0.77
CA TYR A 290 -16.01 -7.31 -1.23
C TYR A 290 -15.10 -7.99 -0.21
N LEU A 291 -15.50 -9.17 0.28
CA LEU A 291 -14.73 -9.93 1.27
C LEU A 291 -14.61 -11.40 0.85
N VAL A 292 -13.37 -11.88 0.83
CA VAL A 292 -13.03 -13.30 0.67
C VAL A 292 -11.95 -13.67 1.67
N LYS A 293 -11.61 -14.96 1.77
CA LYS A 293 -10.56 -15.40 2.68
C LYS A 293 -9.23 -14.67 2.40
N GLY A 294 -8.78 -13.88 3.37
CA GLY A 294 -7.49 -13.19 3.32
C GLY A 294 -7.45 -11.93 2.45
N HIS A 295 -8.57 -11.51 1.83
CA HIS A 295 -8.61 -10.31 0.99
C HIS A 295 -9.93 -9.53 1.12
N THR A 296 -9.83 -8.22 1.02
CA THR A 296 -10.98 -7.32 1.02
C THR A 296 -10.76 -6.10 0.15
N ALA A 297 -11.84 -5.53 -0.36
CA ALA A 297 -11.83 -4.44 -1.33
C ALA A 297 -13.13 -3.65 -1.28
N LEU A 298 -13.15 -2.47 -1.90
CA LEU A 298 -14.38 -1.70 -2.14
C LEU A 298 -14.82 -1.82 -3.59
N ILE A 299 -16.09 -2.14 -3.78
CA ILE A 299 -16.72 -2.28 -5.10
C ILE A 299 -16.96 -0.88 -5.67
N ALA A 300 -16.35 -0.59 -6.83
CA ALA A 300 -16.46 0.69 -7.51
C ALA A 300 -17.54 0.72 -8.59
N THR A 301 -18.04 -0.44 -9.04
CA THR A 301 -19.10 -0.53 -10.04
C THR A 301 -20.16 -1.56 -9.65
N LYS A 302 -21.42 -1.32 -10.00
CA LYS A 302 -22.47 -2.36 -9.92
C LYS A 302 -22.10 -3.59 -10.76
N PRO A 303 -22.51 -4.79 -10.35
CA PRO A 303 -22.40 -5.97 -11.19
C PRO A 303 -23.11 -5.75 -12.53
N ASP A 304 -22.42 -6.04 -13.63
CA ASP A 304 -23.06 -6.10 -14.94
C ASP A 304 -23.92 -7.37 -15.08
N ASN A 305 -24.54 -7.57 -16.25
CA ASN A 305 -25.40 -8.75 -16.50
C ASN A 305 -24.63 -10.08 -16.41
N MET A 306 -23.31 -10.06 -16.58
CA MET A 306 -22.44 -11.23 -16.44
C MET A 306 -21.96 -11.42 -14.99
N GLY A 307 -22.18 -10.45 -14.11
CA GLY A 307 -21.69 -10.45 -12.73
C GLY A 307 -20.28 -9.90 -12.58
N ASN A 308 -19.79 -9.15 -13.57
CA ASN A 308 -18.50 -8.48 -13.47
C ASN A 308 -18.63 -7.20 -12.63
N ILE A 309 -17.66 -7.00 -11.75
CA ILE A 309 -17.48 -5.77 -10.98
C ILE A 309 -16.05 -5.27 -11.14
N THR A 310 -15.86 -3.97 -10.90
CA THR A 310 -14.56 -3.37 -10.66
C THR A 310 -14.47 -2.99 -9.20
N THR A 311 -13.32 -3.22 -8.60
CA THR A 311 -13.00 -2.83 -7.22
C THR A 311 -11.83 -1.86 -7.20
N ILE A 312 -11.73 -1.07 -6.14
CA ILE A 312 -10.51 -0.35 -5.77
C ILE A 312 -9.99 -0.97 -4.48
N GLN A 313 -8.72 -1.34 -4.49
CA GLN A 313 -8.11 -2.11 -3.40
C GLN A 313 -6.60 -2.00 -3.38
N PHE A 314 -6.02 -2.31 -2.22
CA PHE A 314 -4.66 -2.83 -2.12
C PHE A 314 -4.70 -4.35 -2.31
N SER A 315 -4.00 -4.86 -3.31
CA SER A 315 -3.97 -6.29 -3.63
C SER A 315 -2.69 -6.97 -3.14
N ARG A 316 -2.87 -8.15 -2.54
CA ARG A 316 -1.84 -9.17 -2.32
C ARG A 316 -2.12 -10.34 -3.24
N ASP A 317 -1.58 -10.33 -4.44
CA ASP A 317 -1.58 -11.55 -5.25
C ASP A 317 -0.43 -12.46 -4.79
N ILE A 318 -0.67 -13.17 -3.69
CA ILE A 318 0.24 -14.20 -3.15
C ILE A 318 -0.10 -15.61 -3.63
N ASP A 319 -1.25 -15.79 -4.32
CA ASP A 319 -1.84 -17.11 -4.57
C ASP A 319 -2.14 -17.42 -6.04
N SER A 320 -1.92 -16.51 -7.01
CA SER A 320 -2.17 -16.79 -8.43
C SER A 320 -0.87 -16.98 -9.25
N ALA A 321 -0.80 -18.11 -9.98
CA ALA A 321 0.33 -18.48 -10.82
C ALA A 321 0.39 -17.71 -12.17
N GLY A 322 -0.65 -16.94 -12.49
CA GLY A 322 -0.84 -16.28 -13.77
C GLY A 322 -0.85 -14.77 -13.63
N SER A 323 0.30 -14.12 -13.87
CA SER A 323 0.55 -12.68 -13.74
C SER A 323 0.49 -12.14 -12.31
N LYS A 324 1.61 -11.59 -11.83
CA LYS A 324 1.74 -11.11 -10.46
C LYS A 324 1.39 -9.63 -10.42
N VAL A 325 0.21 -9.33 -9.90
CA VAL A 325 -0.31 -7.96 -9.82
C VAL A 325 -0.41 -7.56 -8.36
N LEU A 326 0.37 -6.54 -7.96
CA LEU A 326 0.61 -6.24 -6.55
C LEU A 326 0.72 -4.74 -6.31
N GLY A 327 -0.14 -4.23 -5.45
CA GLY A 327 -0.19 -2.81 -5.13
C GLY A 327 -1.62 -2.30 -5.04
N GLY A 328 -1.76 -0.98 -4.94
CA GLY A 328 -3.04 -0.31 -4.95
C GLY A 328 -3.50 0.00 -6.38
N GLY A 329 -4.77 -0.24 -6.69
CA GLY A 329 -5.33 0.08 -8.01
C GLY A 329 -6.74 -0.43 -8.22
N THR A 330 -7.18 -0.41 -9.48
CA THR A 330 -8.45 -1.01 -9.92
C THR A 330 -8.29 -2.47 -10.33
N TYR A 331 -9.22 -3.33 -9.90
CA TYR A 331 -9.23 -4.76 -10.21
C TYR A 331 -10.63 -5.22 -10.62
N ASP A 332 -10.70 -5.94 -11.74
CA ASP A 332 -11.94 -6.51 -12.25
C ASP A 332 -12.13 -7.95 -11.75
N TYR A 333 -13.34 -8.26 -11.30
CA TYR A 333 -13.72 -9.59 -10.81
C TYR A 333 -15.00 -10.06 -11.47
N ASP A 334 -15.03 -11.34 -11.86
CA ASP A 334 -16.26 -12.06 -12.19
C ASP A 334 -16.77 -12.75 -10.92
N LEU A 335 -17.87 -12.23 -10.36
CA LEU A 335 -18.46 -12.73 -9.12
C LEU A 335 -19.00 -14.17 -9.25
N ARG A 336 -19.50 -14.56 -10.44
CA ARG A 336 -20.02 -15.91 -10.68
C ARG A 336 -18.89 -16.92 -10.73
N LYS A 337 -17.82 -16.59 -11.45
CA LYS A 337 -16.60 -17.41 -11.50
C LYS A 337 -15.91 -17.48 -10.14
N GLY A 338 -15.82 -16.37 -9.42
CA GLY A 338 -15.24 -16.34 -8.08
C GLY A 338 -16.01 -17.23 -7.09
N ALA A 339 -17.34 -17.14 -7.08
CA ALA A 339 -18.19 -17.92 -6.18
C ALA A 339 -18.14 -19.44 -6.40
N THR A 340 -17.82 -19.89 -7.62
CA THR A 340 -17.65 -21.33 -7.94
C THR A 340 -16.24 -21.83 -7.63
N GLY A 341 -15.22 -20.98 -7.75
CA GLY A 341 -13.82 -21.33 -7.49
C GLY A 341 -13.40 -21.28 -6.02
N MET A 342 -14.14 -20.57 -5.16
CA MET A 342 -13.75 -20.32 -3.76
C MET A 342 -14.51 -21.22 -2.77
N LYS A 343 -13.77 -21.93 -1.91
CA LYS A 343 -14.34 -22.84 -0.89
C LYS A 343 -15.31 -22.13 0.06
N ASP A 344 -14.94 -20.95 0.52
CA ASP A 344 -15.68 -20.20 1.54
C ASP A 344 -16.70 -19.21 0.93
N GLY A 345 -16.70 -19.06 -0.40
CA GLY A 345 -17.53 -18.10 -1.13
C GLY A 345 -17.06 -16.65 -0.98
N ILE A 346 -17.92 -15.73 -1.42
CA ILE A 346 -17.69 -14.27 -1.38
C ILE A 346 -18.75 -13.64 -0.48
N TYR A 347 -18.33 -12.88 0.52
CA TYR A 347 -19.18 -12.14 1.42
C TYR A 347 -19.27 -10.69 0.96
N ILE A 348 -20.47 -10.14 0.90
CA ILE A 348 -20.71 -8.73 0.57
C ILE A 348 -21.29 -8.02 1.80
N LEU A 349 -20.59 -6.99 2.25
CA LEU A 349 -21.00 -6.13 3.35
C LEU A 349 -21.26 -4.70 2.85
N ARG A 350 -22.07 -3.94 3.57
CA ARG A 350 -22.29 -2.51 3.35
C ARG A 350 -22.05 -1.73 4.63
N PRO A 351 -21.19 -0.71 4.66
CA PRO A 351 -21.12 0.23 5.79
C PRO A 351 -22.46 0.97 5.92
N ALA A 352 -23.13 0.81 7.05
CA ALA A 352 -24.51 1.27 7.22
C ALA A 352 -24.63 2.79 7.42
N ASP A 353 -23.60 3.41 7.99
CA ASP A 353 -23.65 4.80 8.47
C ASP A 353 -23.03 5.79 7.48
N MET A 354 -22.90 5.40 6.21
CA MET A 354 -22.24 6.22 5.20
C MET A 354 -23.19 6.65 4.10
N GLU A 355 -23.30 7.97 3.96
CA GLU A 355 -24.08 8.59 2.92
C GLU A 355 -23.38 8.50 1.55
N PRO A 356 -24.15 8.45 0.45
CA PRO A 356 -23.61 8.66 -0.90
C PRO A 356 -22.90 10.01 -1.03
N LEU A 357 -22.15 10.19 -2.13
CA LEU A 357 -21.67 11.52 -2.50
C LEU A 357 -22.85 12.41 -2.91
N HIS A 358 -22.73 13.72 -2.66
CA HIS A 358 -23.71 14.71 -3.10
C HIS A 358 -23.83 14.75 -4.63
N GLU A 359 -22.69 14.67 -5.32
CA GLU A 359 -22.58 14.61 -6.77
C GLU A 359 -21.63 13.48 -7.17
N SER A 360 -21.88 12.88 -8.33
CA SER A 360 -21.03 11.84 -8.87
C SER A 360 -19.97 12.44 -9.77
N CYS A 361 -18.70 12.08 -9.56
CA CYS A 361 -17.61 12.53 -10.40
C CYS A 361 -16.94 11.37 -11.17
N PRO A 362 -16.39 11.59 -12.37
CA PRO A 362 -15.50 10.62 -13.01
C PRO A 362 -14.28 10.35 -12.13
N LEU A 363 -13.85 9.09 -12.04
CA LEU A 363 -12.64 8.72 -11.30
C LEU A 363 -11.43 9.54 -11.76
N THR A 364 -11.31 9.82 -13.06
CA THR A 364 -10.21 10.62 -13.63
C THR A 364 -10.14 12.03 -13.04
N GLU A 365 -11.29 12.68 -12.82
CA GLU A 365 -11.36 14.03 -12.23
C GLU A 365 -11.01 13.98 -10.75
N LEU A 366 -11.52 12.99 -10.02
CA LEU A 366 -11.17 12.76 -8.62
C LEU A 366 -9.66 12.58 -8.42
N LEU A 367 -9.01 11.77 -9.28
CA LEU A 367 -7.56 11.54 -9.20
C LEU A 367 -6.75 12.81 -9.47
N SER A 368 -7.20 13.64 -10.41
CA SER A 368 -6.60 14.94 -10.66
C SER A 368 -6.71 15.85 -9.43
N LEU A 369 -7.90 15.92 -8.81
CA LEU A 369 -8.13 16.70 -7.60
C LEU A 369 -7.23 16.24 -6.44
N ILE A 370 -7.15 14.93 -6.20
CA ILE A 370 -6.25 14.35 -5.19
C ILE A 370 -4.79 14.74 -5.49
N GLY A 371 -4.36 14.68 -6.75
CA GLY A 371 -3.01 15.08 -7.16
C GLY A 371 -2.71 16.55 -6.88
N THR A 372 -3.63 17.45 -7.22
CA THR A 372 -3.49 18.89 -6.92
C THR A 372 -3.43 19.15 -5.42
N ASN A 373 -4.31 18.52 -4.64
CA ASN A 373 -4.34 18.67 -3.19
C ASN A 373 -3.08 18.10 -2.53
N TYR A 374 -2.58 16.97 -3.03
CA TYR A 374 -1.31 16.40 -2.58
C TYR A 374 -0.14 17.37 -2.82
N ALA A 375 0.03 17.88 -4.05
CA ALA A 375 1.12 18.80 -4.39
C ALA A 375 1.04 20.12 -3.60
N THR A 376 -0.18 20.59 -3.29
CA THR A 376 -0.39 21.80 -2.48
C THR A 376 -0.03 21.57 -1.00
N ARG A 377 -0.37 20.40 -0.45
CA ARG A 377 -0.11 20.07 0.96
C ARG A 377 1.35 19.66 1.22
N PHE A 378 1.99 19.04 0.23
CA PHE A 378 3.32 18.46 0.34
C PHE A 378 4.26 18.99 -0.76
N PRO A 379 4.50 20.32 -0.83
CA PRO A 379 5.34 20.91 -1.88
C PRO A 379 6.80 20.43 -1.82
N GLU A 380 7.27 20.08 -0.62
CA GLU A 380 8.61 19.53 -0.37
C GLU A 380 8.60 17.99 -0.27
N GLY A 381 7.51 17.35 -0.67
CA GLY A 381 7.27 15.91 -0.60
C GLY A 381 6.66 15.43 0.73
N PRO A 382 6.46 14.11 0.88
CA PRO A 382 5.58 13.55 1.90
C PRO A 382 6.20 13.55 3.31
N GLU A 383 5.35 13.74 4.32
CA GLU A 383 5.72 13.73 5.73
C GLU A 383 4.86 12.76 6.55
N ASN A 384 5.42 12.20 7.61
CA ASN A 384 4.69 11.33 8.54
C ASN A 384 3.75 12.16 9.41
N ILE A 385 2.52 12.36 8.92
CA ILE A 385 1.45 13.01 9.65
C ILE A 385 0.32 12.03 9.99
N SER A 386 -0.36 12.31 11.09
CA SER A 386 -1.45 11.49 11.58
C SER A 386 -2.78 11.86 10.95
N GLY A 387 -3.59 10.83 10.68
CA GLY A 387 -4.85 10.92 9.98
C GLY A 387 -4.98 9.83 8.92
N ASP A 388 -5.77 10.13 7.90
CA ASP A 388 -5.96 9.28 6.74
C ASP A 388 -6.12 10.15 5.49
N SER A 389 -6.29 9.50 4.35
CA SER A 389 -6.29 10.17 3.05
C SER A 389 -7.55 11.03 2.78
N ARG A 390 -8.45 11.20 3.75
CA ARG A 390 -9.51 12.21 3.72
C ARG A 390 -9.00 13.61 3.49
N ILE A 391 -7.79 13.92 3.97
CA ILE A 391 -7.20 15.25 3.81
C ILE A 391 -7.07 15.68 2.33
N PHE A 392 -7.09 14.74 1.39
CA PHE A 392 -7.00 15.02 -0.04
C PHE A 392 -8.36 15.20 -0.71
N LEU A 393 -9.45 15.02 0.02
CA LEU A 393 -10.81 15.22 -0.44
C LEU A 393 -11.37 16.51 0.17
N PRO A 394 -12.26 17.22 -0.54
CA PRO A 394 -12.99 18.34 0.05
C PRO A 394 -13.84 17.82 1.22
N ASP A 395 -13.81 18.54 2.35
CA ASP A 395 -14.60 18.18 3.52
C ASP A 395 -16.10 18.33 3.21
N ASP A 396 -16.88 17.26 3.37
CA ASP A 396 -18.34 17.33 3.50
C ASP A 396 -18.79 18.01 4.82
N THR A 397 -17.88 18.71 5.51
CA THR A 397 -18.13 19.47 6.74
C THR A 397 -17.90 20.96 6.53
N ILE A 398 -18.84 21.63 5.87
CA ILE A 398 -19.15 23.05 6.13
C ILE A 398 -20.60 23.05 6.61
N PRO A 399 -20.96 23.51 7.84
CA PRO A 399 -21.12 24.96 8.15
C PRO A 399 -20.95 25.32 9.67
N PRO A 400 -21.12 26.58 10.17
CA PRO A 400 -21.66 27.80 9.55
C PRO A 400 -20.75 29.04 9.57
N VAL A 401 -21.08 29.95 8.65
CA VAL A 401 -20.91 31.41 8.66
C VAL A 401 -20.19 31.98 9.90
N GLY A 402 -18.98 32.50 9.69
CA GLY A 402 -18.32 33.36 10.66
C GLY A 402 -16.85 33.61 10.36
N GLU A 403 -16.60 34.74 9.69
CA GLU A 403 -15.32 35.43 9.53
C GLU A 403 -14.38 35.01 8.37
N THR A 404 -14.38 35.96 7.43
CA THR A 404 -13.71 36.11 6.14
C THR A 404 -12.18 36.13 6.20
N SER A 405 -11.52 35.45 5.25
CA SER A 405 -10.83 36.15 4.13
C SER A 405 -10.18 35.18 3.12
N SER A 406 -10.70 35.20 1.89
CA SER A 406 -10.03 34.99 0.58
C SER A 406 -9.12 33.76 0.38
N PHE A 407 -9.61 32.73 -0.32
CA PHE A 407 -9.53 32.59 -1.78
C PHE A 407 -10.47 31.45 -2.28
N PRO A 408 -11.10 31.57 -3.47
CA PRO A 408 -12.07 30.59 -3.96
C PRO A 408 -11.46 29.65 -5.02
N ILE A 409 -11.53 28.35 -4.79
CA ILE A 409 -11.74 27.35 -5.85
C ILE A 409 -12.76 26.36 -5.30
N LEU A 410 -14.04 26.73 -5.42
CA LEU A 410 -15.15 25.79 -5.35
C LEU A 410 -15.12 24.98 -6.66
N LEU A 411 -14.54 23.79 -6.61
CA LEU A 411 -14.93 22.72 -7.52
C LEU A 411 -16.11 22.01 -6.84
N MET A 412 -17.32 22.34 -7.32
CA MET A 412 -18.44 21.41 -7.27
C MET A 412 -18.06 20.25 -8.18
N CYS A 413 -17.83 19.08 -7.59
CA CYS A 413 -17.67 17.79 -8.23
C CYS A 413 -18.61 16.79 -7.56
#